data_AF-A0A0F9FW75-F1
#
_entry.id   AF-A0A0F9FW75-F1
#
_cell.length_a   1.000
_cell.length_b   1.000
_cell.length_c   1.000
_cell.angle_alpha   90.00
_cell.angle_beta   90.00
_cell.angle_gamma   90.00
#
_symmetry.space_group_name_H-M   'P 1'
#
loop_
_entity.id
_entity.type
_entity.pdbx_description
1 polymer ?
#
loop_
_entity_poly.entity_id
_entity_poly.type
_entity_poly.pdbx_seq_one_letter_code
_entity_poly.pdbx_strand_id
1 'polypeptide(L)'
;MTDIAALKTSCDQAEATKVALLVERRKKRVTMPKAEFKVYNEATRAQQVEVQVAVTAADKAFQDAIQNVRNDAVAQVINVGTISETEGGS
;
A
#
# COMPACT_ATOMS: atom_id res chain seq x y z
N MET A 1 5.75 3.57 -18.10
CA MET A 1 4.98 4.31 -17.08
C MET A 1 4.51 3.31 -16.04
N THR A 2 4.71 3.60 -14.76
CA THR A 2 4.21 2.77 -13.66
C THR A 2 2.68 2.82 -13.64
N ASP A 3 2.02 1.66 -13.71
CA ASP A 3 0.56 1.61 -13.67
C ASP A 3 0.07 1.77 -12.22
N ILE A 4 -0.28 3.00 -11.87
CA ILE A 4 -0.81 3.37 -10.55
C ILE A 4 -2.11 2.60 -10.25
N ALA A 5 -2.93 2.29 -11.26
CA ALA A 5 -4.16 1.55 -11.04
C ALA A 5 -3.86 0.11 -10.58
N ALA A 6 -2.90 -0.56 -11.23
CA ALA A 6 -2.45 -1.89 -10.83
C ALA A 6 -1.85 -1.90 -9.41
N LEU A 7 -1.03 -0.90 -9.07
CA LEU A 7 -0.47 -0.78 -7.71
C LEU A 7 -1.55 -0.52 -6.66
N LYS A 8 -2.55 0.31 -6.96
CA LYS A 8 -3.70 0.54 -6.08
C LYS A 8 -4.47 -0.75 -5.84
N THR A 9 -4.76 -1.51 -6.90
CA THR A 9 -5.44 -2.82 -6.77
C THR A 9 -4.64 -3.78 -5.89
N SER A 10 -3.31 -3.79 -6.01
CA SER A 10 -2.45 -4.61 -5.13
C SER A 10 -2.53 -4.18 -3.66
N CYS A 11 -2.53 -2.87 -3.37
CA CYS A 11 -2.76 -2.34 -2.01
C CYS A 11 -4.12 -2.80 -1.47
N ASP A 12 -5.19 -2.53 -2.22
CA ASP A 12 -6.56 -2.85 -1.82
C ASP A 12 -6.71 -4.35 -1.50
N GLN A 13 -6.09 -5.23 -2.30
CA GLN A 13 -6.10 -6.69 -2.08
C GLN A 13 -5.32 -7.14 -0.84
N ALA A 14 -4.14 -6.56 -0.61
CA ALA A 14 -3.34 -6.87 0.58
C ALA A 14 -4.08 -6.40 1.85
N GLU A 15 -4.70 -5.22 1.79
CA GLU A 15 -5.46 -4.65 2.90
C GLU A 15 -6.73 -5.46 3.19
N ALA A 16 -7.46 -5.88 2.15
CA ALA A 16 -8.61 -6.77 2.28
C ALA A 16 -8.23 -8.11 2.93
N THR A 17 -7.08 -8.69 2.55
CA THR A 17 -6.57 -9.94 3.14
C THR A 17 -6.25 -9.76 4.63
N LYS A 18 -5.63 -8.65 5.01
CA LYS A 18 -5.37 -8.29 6.41
C LYS A 18 -6.67 -8.17 7.21
N VAL A 19 -7.68 -7.48 6.66
CA VAL A 19 -8.98 -7.32 7.31
C VAL A 19 -9.67 -8.69 7.50
N ALA A 20 -9.65 -9.56 6.49
CA ALA A 20 -10.24 -10.89 6.57
C ALA A 20 -9.63 -11.72 7.73
N LEU A 21 -8.29 -11.72 7.86
CA LEU A 21 -7.60 -12.42 8.95
C LEU A 21 -7.95 -11.85 10.32
N LEU A 22 -8.08 -10.52 10.44
CA LEU A 22 -8.48 -9.89 11.70
C LEU A 22 -9.91 -10.26 12.10
N VAL A 23 -10.83 -10.29 11.13
CA VAL A 23 -12.22 -10.71 11.34
C VAL A 23 -12.27 -12.18 11.78
N GLU A 24 -11.55 -13.06 11.09
CA GLU A 24 -11.48 -14.47 11.47
C GLU A 24 -10.92 -14.64 12.88
N ARG A 25 -9.80 -13.99 13.19
CA ARG A 25 -9.19 -14.03 14.52
C ARG A 25 -10.15 -13.56 15.61
N ARG A 26 -10.90 -12.47 15.37
CA ARG A 26 -11.94 -11.99 16.28
C ARG A 26 -13.04 -13.02 16.48
N LYS A 27 -13.53 -13.63 15.40
CA LYS A 27 -14.52 -14.71 15.45
C LYS A 27 -14.02 -15.88 16.29
N LYS A 28 -12.81 -16.38 16.01
CA LYS A 28 -12.18 -17.50 16.73
C LYS A 28 -12.01 -17.20 18.22
N ARG A 29 -11.64 -15.96 18.58
CA ARG A 29 -11.54 -15.53 19.99
C ARG A 29 -12.86 -15.64 20.75
N VAL A 30 -13.98 -15.39 20.08
CA VAL A 30 -15.32 -15.45 20.69
C VAL A 30 -15.83 -16.89 20.75
N THR A 31 -15.51 -17.70 19.74
CA THR A 31 -16.09 -19.05 19.59
C THR A 31 -15.24 -20.17 20.17
N MET A 32 -13.98 -19.92 20.54
CA MET A 32 -13.05 -20.95 21.03
C MET A 32 -12.74 -20.78 22.52
N PRO A 33 -12.50 -21.89 23.26
CA PRO A 33 -11.90 -21.84 24.58
C PRO A 33 -10.55 -21.11 24.56
N LYS A 34 -10.21 -20.42 25.66
CA LYS A 34 -9.01 -19.57 25.76
C LYS A 34 -7.71 -20.31 25.44
N ALA A 35 -7.59 -21.58 25.86
CA ALA A 35 -6.41 -22.40 25.59
C ALA A 35 -6.28 -22.72 24.09
N GLU A 36 -7.36 -23.11 23.44
CA GLU A 36 -7.38 -23.41 22.00
C GLU A 36 -7.17 -22.14 21.16
N PHE A 37 -7.74 -21.01 21.57
CA PHE A 37 -7.48 -19.73 20.91
C PHE A 37 -5.99 -19.34 20.99
N LYS A 38 -5.32 -19.61 22.12
CA LYS A 38 -3.89 -19.35 22.27
C LYS A 38 -3.08 -20.16 21.24
N VAL A 39 -3.35 -21.46 21.13
CA VAL A 39 -2.70 -22.35 20.16
C VAL A 39 -2.98 -21.90 18.72
N TYR A 40 -4.23 -21.59 18.39
CA TYR A 40 -4.62 -21.05 17.09
C TYR A 40 -3.88 -19.76 16.76
N ASN A 41 -3.82 -18.83 17.71
CA ASN A 41 -3.19 -17.53 17.51
C ASN A 41 -1.66 -17.65 17.36
N GLU A 42 -1.03 -18.62 18.03
CA GLU A 42 0.39 -18.93 17.86
C GLU A 42 0.64 -19.57 16.48
N ALA A 43 -0.18 -20.55 16.08
CA ALA A 43 -0.06 -21.23 14.78
C ALA A 43 -0.27 -20.29 13.58
N THR A 44 -1.13 -19.28 13.71
CA THR A 44 -1.43 -18.30 12.63
C THR A 44 -0.56 -17.05 12.69
N ARG A 45 0.37 -16.94 13.64
CA ARG A 45 1.17 -15.72 13.83
C ARG A 45 2.09 -15.43 12.65
N ALA A 46 2.72 -16.45 12.08
CA ALA A 46 3.59 -16.29 10.91
C ALA A 46 2.81 -15.69 9.72
N GLN A 47 1.64 -16.26 9.42
CA GLN A 47 0.75 -15.75 8.36
C GLN A 47 0.31 -14.29 8.60
N GLN A 48 0.00 -13.92 9.84
CA GLN A 48 -0.36 -12.53 10.17
C GLN A 48 0.81 -11.56 9.93
N VAL A 49 2.04 -11.99 10.23
CA VAL A 49 3.25 -11.20 9.97
C VAL A 49 3.50 -11.07 8.47
N GLU A 50 3.40 -12.17 7.72
CA GLU A 50 3.57 -12.17 6.25
C GLU A 50 2.59 -11.22 5.56
N VAL A 51 1.31 -11.27 5.94
CA VAL A 51 0.31 -10.36 5.39
C VAL A 51 0.59 -8.90 5.76
N GLN A 52 1.07 -8.63 6.98
CA GLN A 52 1.46 -7.28 7.37
C GLN A 52 2.66 -6.76 6.54
N VAL A 53 3.65 -7.61 6.27
CA VAL A 53 4.78 -7.28 5.40
C VAL A 53 4.30 -6.99 3.97
N ALA A 54 3.40 -7.82 3.43
CA ALA A 54 2.84 -7.63 2.10
C ALA A 54 2.08 -6.30 1.96
N VAL A 55 1.25 -5.93 2.96
CA VAL A 55 0.57 -4.62 2.99
C VAL A 55 1.58 -3.49 2.98
N THR A 56 2.59 -3.54 3.85
CA THR A 56 3.61 -2.48 3.93
C THR A 56 4.40 -2.33 2.62
N ALA A 57 4.72 -3.45 1.97
CA ALA A 57 5.42 -3.43 0.68
C ALA A 57 4.54 -2.83 -0.45
N ALA A 58 3.26 -3.21 -0.50
CA ALA A 58 2.31 -2.66 -1.47
C ALA A 58 2.12 -1.15 -1.27
N ASP A 59 1.88 -0.71 -0.03
CA ASP A 59 1.68 0.70 0.31
C ASP A 59 2.90 1.55 -0.05
N LYS A 60 4.09 1.04 0.24
CA LYS A 60 5.34 1.71 -0.14
C LYS A 60 5.46 1.85 -1.65
N ALA A 61 5.23 0.78 -2.41
CA ALA A 61 5.31 0.82 -3.87
C ALA A 61 4.30 1.82 -4.47
N PHE A 62 3.09 1.88 -3.91
CA PHE A 62 2.07 2.83 -4.33
C PHE A 62 2.45 4.29 -4.03
N GLN A 63 2.97 4.57 -2.83
CA GLN A 63 3.43 5.91 -2.45
C GLN A 63 4.62 6.36 -3.30
N ASP A 64 5.60 5.48 -3.52
CA ASP A 64 6.78 5.76 -4.36
C ASP A 64 6.34 6.08 -5.81
N ALA A 65 5.34 5.36 -6.34
CA ALA A 65 4.79 5.62 -7.68
C ALA A 65 4.06 6.98 -7.78
N ILE A 66 3.26 7.35 -6.77
CA ILE A 66 2.61 8.67 -6.69
C ILE A 66 3.66 9.78 -6.65
N GLN A 67 4.72 9.59 -5.85
CA GLN A 67 5.77 10.58 -5.73
C GLN A 67 6.51 10.79 -7.05
N ASN A 68 6.80 9.72 -7.79
CA ASN A 68 7.41 9.81 -9.11
C ASN A 68 6.52 10.57 -10.10
N VAL A 69 5.21 10.28 -10.16
CA VAL A 69 4.29 11.03 -11.03
C VAL A 69 4.22 12.51 -10.64
N ARG A 70 4.26 12.83 -9.34
CA ARG A 70 4.31 14.23 -8.89
C ARG A 70 5.62 14.91 -9.31
N ASN A 71 6.76 14.25 -9.12
CA ASN A 71 8.06 14.79 -9.49
C ASN A 71 8.17 15.02 -11.00
N ASP A 72 7.68 14.08 -11.81
CA ASP A 72 7.63 14.20 -13.26
C ASP A 72 6.74 15.37 -13.70
N ALA A 73 5.57 15.52 -13.08
CA ALA A 73 4.68 16.65 -13.36
C ALA A 73 5.31 18.00 -13.00
N VAL A 74 5.99 18.08 -11.84
CA VAL A 74 6.72 19.31 -11.42
C VAL A 74 7.86 19.62 -12.38
N ALA A 75 8.65 18.62 -12.78
CA ALA A 75 9.74 18.80 -13.74
C ALA A 75 9.24 19.30 -15.10
N GLN A 76 8.10 18.79 -15.57
CA GLN A 76 7.47 19.28 -16.80
C GLN A 76 6.96 20.73 -16.65
N VAL A 77 6.32 21.08 -15.54
CA VAL A 77 5.85 22.46 -15.28
C VAL A 77 7.02 23.44 -15.22
N ILE A 78 8.13 23.08 -14.54
CA ILE A 78 9.34 23.92 -14.49
C ILE A 78 9.90 24.12 -15.90
N ASN A 79 10.06 23.04 -16.68
CA ASN A 79 10.59 23.13 -18.05
C ASN A 79 9.71 23.95 -18.99
N VAL A 80 8.37 23.86 -18.87
CA VAL A 80 7.43 24.68 -19.66
C VAL A 80 7.44 26.15 -19.18
N GLY A 81 7.50 26.38 -17.87
CA GLY A 81 7.56 27.72 -17.29
C GLY A 81 8.84 28.49 -17.65
N THR A 82 9.97 27.80 -17.79
CA THR A 82 11.24 28.43 -18.21
C THR A 82 11.29 28.79 -19.70
N ILE A 83 10.47 28.16 -20.56
CA ILE A 83 10.44 28.50 -21.99
C ILE A 83 9.70 29.83 -22.23
N SER A 84 8.75 30.22 -21.37
CA SER A 84 7.99 31.46 -21.52
C SER A 84 8.76 32.75 -21.18
N GLU A 85 9.92 32.69 -20.55
CA GLU A 85 10.71 33.89 -20.20
C GLU A 85 11.84 34.22 -21.19
N THR A 86 12.09 33.38 -22.20
CA THR A 86 13.28 33.54 -23.07
C THR A 86 12.98 34.15 -24.46
N GLU A 87 11.72 34.29 -24.90
CA GLU A 87 11.38 34.83 -26.23
C GLU A 87 10.73 36.24 -26.23
N GLY A 88 10.72 36.94 -25.08
CA GLY A 88 9.99 38.21 -24.94
C GLY A 88 10.80 39.51 -24.95
N GLY A 89 12.13 39.46 -25.08
CA GLY A 89 12.96 40.65 -24.89
C GLY A 89 14.17 40.73 -25.77
N SER A 90 14.01 41.27 -26.98
CA SER A 90 14.89 42.25 -27.65
C SER A 90 14.30 42.66 -28.99
#